data_AF-A0A9P6WUA4-F1
#
_entry.id   AF-A0A9P6WUA4-F1
#
_cell.length_a   1.000
_cell.length_b   1.000
_cell.length_c   1.000
_cell.angle_alpha   90.00
_cell.angle_beta   90.00
_cell.angle_gamma   90.00
#
_symmetry.space_group_name_H-M   'P 1'
#
loop_
_entity.id
_entity.type
_entity.pdbx_description
1 polymer ?
#
loop_
_entity_poly.entity_id
_entity_poly.type
_entity_poly.pdbx_seq_one_letter_code
_entity_poly.pdbx_strand_id
1 'polypeptide(L)'
;MEPGKTSFFQALGIPTKIARGTIEIVSDVSLVQAGEKVGASEATLLNMLNISPFTYGMGVVQVFDKGTIFSPEVLDVEESALVAKLMSAIREIASISLAVGYPTLASVPHSVINGYKNLLAVSVASDYTFPG
;
A
#
# COMPACT_ATOMS: atom_id res chain seq x y z
N MET A 1 -31.90 2.09 -17.90
CA MET A 1 -32.96 2.79 -17.14
C MET A 1 -33.70 3.74 -18.06
N GLU A 2 -35.02 3.82 -17.94
CA GLU A 2 -35.82 4.81 -18.67
C GLU A 2 -35.44 6.24 -18.24
N PRO A 3 -35.49 7.22 -19.16
CA PRO A 3 -34.94 8.58 -18.97
C PRO A 3 -35.64 9.45 -17.91
N GLY A 4 -36.64 8.95 -17.18
CA GLY A 4 -37.45 9.72 -16.24
C GLY A 4 -36.83 10.05 -14.88
N LYS A 5 -35.66 9.50 -14.54
CA LYS A 5 -35.04 9.65 -13.20
C LYS A 5 -33.66 10.33 -13.19
N THR A 6 -33.30 11.08 -14.22
CA THR A 6 -32.01 11.79 -14.29
C THR A 6 -31.83 12.85 -13.19
N SER A 7 -32.92 13.42 -12.68
CA SER A 7 -32.89 14.38 -11.56
C SER A 7 -32.34 13.79 -10.25
N PHE A 8 -32.51 12.48 -10.02
CA PHE A 8 -31.95 11.80 -8.84
C PHE A 8 -30.42 11.72 -8.89
N PHE A 9 -29.84 11.49 -10.07
CA PHE A 9 -28.38 11.45 -10.25
C PHE A 9 -27.76 12.84 -10.11
N GLN A 10 -28.44 13.87 -10.63
CA GLN A 10 -28.00 15.26 -10.51
C GLN A 10 -28.07 15.77 -9.06
N ALA A 11 -29.09 15.38 -8.29
CA ALA A 11 -29.21 15.75 -6.87
C ALA A 11 -28.09 15.17 -5.99
N LEU A 12 -27.52 14.04 -6.40
CA LEU A 12 -26.40 13.36 -5.73
C LEU A 12 -25.03 13.79 -6.28
N GLY A 13 -24.97 14.82 -7.13
CA GLY A 13 -23.71 15.32 -7.69
C GLY A 13 -23.05 14.39 -8.70
N ILE A 14 -23.77 13.39 -9.23
CA ILE A 14 -23.25 12.46 -10.24
C ILE A 14 -23.47 13.05 -11.64
N PRO A 15 -22.41 13.34 -12.40
CA PRO A 15 -22.53 13.87 -13.75
C PRO A 15 -23.00 12.78 -14.70
N THR A 16 -24.30 12.81 -15.03
CA THR A 16 -24.93 11.88 -15.98
C THR A 16 -25.37 12.59 -17.26
N LYS A 17 -25.23 11.93 -18.40
CA LYS A 17 -25.71 12.40 -19.70
C LYS A 17 -26.63 11.35 -20.33
N ILE A 18 -27.69 11.80 -21.01
CA ILE A 18 -28.55 10.91 -21.80
C ILE A 18 -27.86 10.68 -23.15
N ALA A 19 -27.50 9.44 -23.44
CA ALA A 19 -26.99 9.01 -24.73
C ALA A 19 -27.86 7.87 -25.24
N ARG A 20 -28.34 7.99 -26.50
CA ARG A 20 -29.14 6.94 -27.18
C ARG A 20 -30.36 6.44 -26.39
N GLY A 21 -31.00 7.31 -25.59
CA GLY A 21 -32.17 6.96 -24.78
C GLY A 21 -31.86 6.25 -23.46
N THR A 22 -30.58 6.05 -23.13
CA THR A 22 -30.09 5.53 -21.85
C THR A 22 -29.31 6.59 -21.08
N ILE A 23 -29.26 6.44 -19.75
CA ILE A 23 -28.48 7.30 -18.86
C ILE A 23 -27.07 6.74 -18.77
N GLU A 24 -26.06 7.52 -19.13
CA GLU A 24 -24.63 7.19 -18.99
C GLU A 24 -23.97 8.11 -17.96
N ILE A 25 -23.06 7.56 -17.16
CA ILE A 25 -22.23 8.32 -16.20
C ILE A 25 -21.00 8.84 -16.95
N VAL A 26 -20.73 10.14 -16.87
CA VAL A 26 -19.69 10.81 -17.67
C VAL A 26 -18.31 10.69 -17.03
N SER A 27 -18.24 10.67 -15.70
CA SER A 27 -16.99 10.57 -14.95
C SER A 27 -17.20 9.84 -13.62
N ASP A 28 -16.14 9.19 -13.14
CA ASP A 28 -16.13 8.56 -11.83
C ASP A 28 -16.21 9.60 -10.72
N VAL A 29 -17.08 9.36 -9.73
CA VAL A 29 -17.27 10.22 -8.56
C VAL A 29 -17.29 9.35 -7.31
N SER A 30 -16.57 9.78 -6.28
CA SER A 30 -16.65 9.16 -4.95
C SER A 30 -17.96 9.60 -4.29
N LEU A 31 -18.89 8.66 -4.16
CA LEU A 31 -20.22 8.91 -3.60
C LEU A 31 -20.21 9.16 -2.09
N VAL A 32 -19.41 8.39 -1.35
CA VAL A 32 -19.35 8.44 0.11
C VAL A 32 -17.90 8.22 0.55
N GLN A 33 -17.47 8.97 1.56
CA GLN A 33 -16.15 8.78 2.18
C GLN A 33 -16.22 7.80 3.35
N ALA A 34 -15.08 7.17 3.66
CA ALA A 34 -14.98 6.29 4.83
C ALA A 34 -15.35 7.06 6.12
N GLY A 35 -16.36 6.57 6.84
CA GLY A 35 -16.86 7.17 8.08
C GLY A 35 -18.10 8.04 7.93
N GLU A 36 -18.53 8.34 6.71
CA GLU A 36 -19.79 9.06 6.46
C GLU A 36 -20.99 8.10 6.43
N LYS A 37 -22.15 8.59 6.91
CA LYS A 37 -23.39 7.80 6.91
C LYS A 37 -23.99 7.79 5.51
N VAL A 38 -24.21 6.60 4.96
CA VAL A 38 -24.86 6.44 3.64
C VAL A 38 -26.31 6.93 3.72
N GLY A 39 -26.68 7.85 2.84
CA GLY A 39 -28.04 8.37 2.72
C GLY A 39 -29.01 7.38 2.07
N ALA A 40 -30.31 7.50 2.34
CA ALA A 40 -31.33 6.62 1.75
C ALA A 40 -31.36 6.68 0.20
N SER A 41 -31.13 7.87 -0.36
CA SER A 41 -31.06 8.09 -1.81
C SER A 41 -29.85 7.41 -2.46
N GLU A 42 -28.69 7.43 -1.80
CA GLU A 42 -27.45 6.80 -2.28
C GLU A 42 -27.53 5.27 -2.23
N ALA A 43 -28.06 4.71 -1.14
CA ALA A 43 -28.25 3.27 -1.00
C ALA A 43 -29.23 2.73 -2.06
N THR A 44 -30.32 3.45 -2.30
CA THR A 44 -31.30 3.07 -3.34
C THR A 44 -30.66 3.11 -4.74
N LEU A 45 -29.79 4.09 -5.00
CA LEU A 45 -29.08 4.21 -6.26
C LEU A 45 -28.07 3.06 -6.47
N LEU A 46 -27.25 2.74 -5.47
CA LEU A 46 -26.29 1.64 -5.53
C LEU A 46 -27.00 0.30 -5.76
N ASN A 47 -28.14 0.08 -5.11
CA ASN A 47 -28.99 -1.09 -5.35
C ASN A 47 -29.52 -1.13 -6.79
N MET A 48 -29.95 0.02 -7.33
CA MET A 48 -30.43 0.14 -8.71
C MET A 48 -29.33 -0.08 -9.77
N LEU A 49 -28.08 0.21 -9.43
CA LEU A 49 -26.90 -0.03 -10.26
C LEU A 49 -26.31 -1.45 -10.06
N ASN A 50 -26.87 -2.24 -9.14
CA ASN A 50 -26.34 -3.54 -8.70
C ASN A 50 -24.89 -3.47 -8.18
N ILE A 51 -24.49 -2.35 -7.58
CA ILE A 51 -23.17 -2.16 -6.99
C ILE A 51 -23.28 -2.41 -5.48
N SER A 52 -22.55 -3.39 -4.97
CA SER A 52 -22.47 -3.72 -3.54
C SER A 52 -21.03 -3.52 -3.03
N PRO A 53 -20.70 -2.34 -2.48
CA PRO A 53 -19.33 -1.98 -2.12
C PRO A 53 -18.85 -2.55 -0.78
N PHE A 54 -19.75 -3.14 0.02
CA PHE A 54 -19.44 -3.64 1.36
C PHE A 54 -19.52 -5.16 1.42
N THR A 55 -18.53 -5.77 2.05
CA THR A 55 -18.58 -7.15 2.49
C THR A 55 -19.11 -7.20 3.92
N TYR A 56 -20.17 -7.97 4.13
CA TYR A 56 -20.70 -8.20 5.48
C TYR A 56 -20.01 -9.42 6.09
N GLY A 57 -19.55 -9.28 7.33
CA GLY A 57 -18.89 -10.33 8.08
C GLY A 57 -18.87 -10.02 9.57
N MET A 58 -18.41 -10.97 10.37
CA MET A 58 -18.22 -10.77 11.80
C MET A 58 -16.90 -10.01 12.01
N GLY A 59 -17.00 -8.75 12.43
CA GLY A 59 -15.83 -7.97 12.86
C GLY A 59 -15.37 -8.45 14.24
N VAL A 60 -14.11 -8.87 14.34
CA VAL A 60 -13.50 -9.23 15.62
C VAL A 60 -13.20 -7.93 16.37
N VAL A 61 -13.78 -7.75 17.56
CA VAL A 61 -13.54 -6.55 18.39
C VAL A 61 -12.34 -6.76 19.30
N GLN A 62 -12.26 -7.91 19.97
CA GLN A 62 -11.13 -8.32 20.79
C GLN A 62 -11.05 -9.83 20.83
N VAL A 63 -9.82 -10.36 20.96
CA VAL A 63 -9.58 -11.79 21.19
C VAL A 63 -8.84 -11.95 22.50
N PHE A 64 -9.29 -12.86 23.36
CA PHE A 64 -8.56 -13.25 24.56
C PHE A 64 -7.94 -14.62 24.35
N ASP A 65 -6.62 -14.72 24.46
CA ASP A 65 -5.91 -15.99 24.44
C ASP A 65 -4.81 -16.01 25.52
N LYS A 66 -4.76 -17.11 26.29
CA LYS A 66 -3.76 -17.38 27.35
C LYS A 66 -3.41 -16.19 28.25
N GLY A 67 -4.41 -15.44 28.72
CA GLY A 67 -4.20 -14.32 29.64
C GLY A 67 -3.84 -12.99 28.97
N THR A 68 -3.77 -12.94 27.64
CA THR A 68 -3.48 -11.73 26.86
C THR A 68 -4.71 -11.33 26.04
N ILE A 69 -4.98 -10.02 25.97
CA ILE A 69 -6.04 -9.45 25.14
C ILE A 69 -5.39 -8.90 23.87
N PHE A 70 -5.83 -9.40 22.72
CA PHE A 70 -5.40 -8.96 21.39
C PHE A 70 -6.42 -8.00 20.80
N SER A 71 -5.94 -6.84 20.38
CA SER A 71 -6.72 -5.89 19.59
C SER A 71 -6.76 -6.31 18.11
N PRO A 72 -7.76 -5.88 17.34
CA PRO A 72 -7.90 -6.25 15.92
C PRO A 72 -6.69 -5.85 15.08
N GLU A 73 -6.05 -4.73 15.42
CA GLU A 73 -4.83 -4.25 14.74
C GLU A 73 -3.66 -5.24 14.79
N VAL A 74 -3.57 -6.05 15.84
CA VAL A 74 -2.53 -7.09 15.96
C VAL A 74 -2.86 -8.31 15.11
N LEU A 75 -4.14 -8.53 14.80
CA LEU A 75 -4.57 -9.60 13.90
C LEU A 75 -4.38 -9.20 12.43
N ASP A 76 -4.50 -7.91 12.10
CA ASP A 76 -4.33 -7.37 10.74
C ASP A 76 -2.86 -7.13 10.35
N VAL A 77 -1.97 -8.07 10.69
CA VAL A 77 -0.55 -7.97 10.32
C VAL A 77 -0.30 -8.69 9.00
N GLU A 78 0.08 -7.92 7.98
CA GLU A 78 0.48 -8.47 6.68
C GLU A 78 1.89 -9.09 6.74
N GLU A 79 2.05 -10.27 6.16
CA GLU A 79 3.34 -10.97 6.10
C GLU A 79 4.42 -10.16 5.37
N SER A 80 4.03 -9.40 4.34
CA SER A 80 4.92 -8.51 3.57
C SER A 80 5.59 -7.45 4.47
N ALA A 81 4.83 -6.90 5.42
CA ALA A 81 5.34 -5.92 6.39
C ALA A 81 6.36 -6.54 7.36
N LEU A 82 6.17 -7.82 7.72
CA LEU A 82 7.12 -8.56 8.55
C LEU A 82 8.46 -8.76 7.82
N VAL A 83 8.38 -9.22 6.56
CA VAL A 83 9.57 -9.43 5.72
C VAL A 83 10.31 -8.11 5.47
N ALA A 84 9.59 -7.02 5.20
CA ALA A 84 10.20 -5.71 4.99
C ALA A 84 10.98 -5.23 6.23
N LYS A 85 10.41 -5.38 7.43
CA LYS A 85 11.08 -5.03 8.70
C LYS A 85 12.31 -5.90 8.94
N LEU A 86 12.20 -7.21 8.70
CA LEU A 86 13.33 -8.13 8.83
C LEU A 86 14.48 -7.77 7.88
N MET A 87 14.16 -7.46 6.62
CA MET A 87 15.14 -7.04 5.63
C MET A 87 15.81 -5.71 5.99
N SER A 88 15.07 -4.76 6.59
CA SER A 88 15.66 -3.52 7.13
C SER A 88 16.67 -3.82 8.22
N ALA A 89 16.30 -4.66 9.19
CA ALA A 89 17.18 -5.05 10.29
C ALA A 89 18.45 -5.75 9.79
N ILE A 90 18.34 -6.65 8.82
CA ILE A 90 19.51 -7.32 8.22
C ILE A 90 20.44 -6.30 7.55
N ARG A 91 19.90 -5.32 6.84
CA ARG A 91 20.71 -4.26 6.20
C ARG A 91 21.42 -3.38 7.23
N GLU A 92 20.77 -3.04 8.32
CA GLU A 92 21.36 -2.27 9.41
C GLU A 92 22.48 -3.06 10.11
N ILE A 93 22.28 -4.35 10.37
CA ILE A 93 23.32 -5.20 10.94
C ILE A 93 24.50 -5.36 9.96
N ALA A 94 24.22 -5.50 8.67
CA ALA A 94 25.25 -5.58 7.63
C ALA A 94 26.06 -4.28 7.52
N SER A 95 25.43 -3.11 7.66
CA SER A 95 26.13 -1.82 7.61
C SER A 95 26.99 -1.59 8.85
N ILE A 96 26.48 -1.94 10.05
CA ILE A 96 27.24 -1.86 11.30
C ILE A 96 28.44 -2.81 11.26
N SER A 97 28.24 -4.07 10.85
CA SER A 97 29.33 -5.06 10.79
C SER A 97 30.40 -4.67 9.76
N LEU A 98 30.02 -4.06 8.64
CA LEU A 98 30.96 -3.48 7.67
C LEU A 98 31.77 -2.32 8.28
N ALA A 99 31.12 -1.41 9.00
CA ALA A 99 31.79 -0.26 9.63
C ALA A 99 32.77 -0.67 10.73
N VAL A 100 32.43 -1.71 11.52
CA VAL A 100 33.29 -2.27 12.57
C VAL A 100 34.40 -3.15 11.99
N GLY A 101 34.31 -3.53 10.71
CA GLY A 101 35.28 -4.43 10.05
C GLY A 101 35.18 -5.87 10.55
N TYR A 102 34.05 -6.27 11.13
CA TYR A 102 33.83 -7.63 11.60
C TYR A 102 33.24 -8.48 10.46
N PRO A 103 33.95 -9.54 9.99
CA PRO A 103 33.51 -10.34 8.86
C PRO A 103 32.40 -11.32 9.30
N THR A 104 31.15 -10.91 9.13
CA THR A 104 29.96 -11.77 9.19
C THR A 104 29.63 -12.25 7.78
N LEU A 105 28.89 -13.36 7.64
CA LEU A 105 28.54 -13.93 6.32
C LEU A 105 27.84 -12.90 5.40
N ALA A 106 27.11 -11.94 5.98
CA ALA A 106 26.51 -10.83 5.26
C ALA A 106 27.51 -9.69 4.90
N SER A 107 28.54 -9.44 5.72
CA SER A 107 29.48 -8.33 5.53
C SER A 107 30.74 -8.68 4.72
N VAL A 108 31.12 -9.96 4.61
CA VAL A 108 32.28 -10.40 3.80
C VAL A 108 32.21 -9.89 2.34
N PRO A 109 31.14 -10.10 1.56
CA PRO A 109 31.10 -9.62 0.17
C PRO A 109 31.17 -8.08 0.10
N HIS A 110 30.52 -7.39 1.04
CA HIS A 110 30.54 -5.93 1.12
C HIS A 110 31.93 -5.38 1.46
N SER A 111 32.71 -6.09 2.29
CA SER A 111 34.07 -5.69 2.69
C SER A 111 35.04 -5.76 1.51
N VAL A 112 34.97 -6.83 0.72
CA VAL A 112 35.81 -6.99 -0.49
C VAL A 112 35.46 -5.93 -1.54
N ILE A 113 34.16 -5.69 -1.79
CA ILE A 113 33.71 -4.65 -2.72
C ILE A 113 34.13 -3.26 -2.25
N ASN A 114 34.10 -2.99 -0.94
CA ASN A 114 34.52 -1.70 -0.42
C ASN A 114 36.02 -1.45 -0.62
N GLY A 115 36.85 -2.49 -0.42
CA GLY A 115 38.28 -2.42 -0.74
C GLY A 115 38.53 -2.10 -2.22
N TYR A 116 37.78 -2.75 -3.13
CA TYR A 116 37.85 -2.46 -4.56
C TYR A 116 37.37 -1.04 -4.91
N LYS A 117 36.28 -0.57 -4.29
CA LYS A 117 35.78 0.81 -4.46
C LYS A 117 36.80 1.86 -4.05
N ASN A 118 37.54 1.63 -2.97
CA ASN A 118 38.59 2.56 -2.52
C ASN A 118 39.73 2.66 -3.54
N LEU A 119 40.18 1.53 -4.10
CA LEU A 119 41.21 1.52 -5.15
C LEU A 119 40.72 2.21 -6.43
N LEU A 120 39.49 1.92 -6.85
CA LEU A 120 38.84 2.59 -7.98
C LEU A 120 38.74 4.10 -7.78
N ALA A 121 38.31 4.55 -6.60
CA ALA A 121 38.18 5.96 -6.28
C ALA A 121 39.52 6.69 -6.42
N VAL A 122 40.61 6.06 -5.99
CA VAL A 122 41.96 6.61 -6.17
C VAL A 122 42.32 6.68 -7.66
N SER A 123 42.15 5.60 -8.43
CA SER A 123 42.49 5.60 -9.87
C SER A 123 41.70 6.64 -10.67
N VAL A 124 40.41 6.84 -10.35
CA VAL A 124 39.55 7.81 -11.03
C VAL A 124 39.93 9.24 -10.64
N ALA A 125 40.33 9.48 -9.40
CA ALA A 125 40.75 10.81 -8.96
C ALA A 125 42.14 11.21 -9.49
N SER A 126 43.03 10.24 -9.73
CA SER A 126 44.41 10.49 -10.16
C SER A 126 44.67 10.21 -11.64
N ASP A 127 43.65 9.84 -12.43
CA ASP A 127 43.76 9.37 -13.83
C ASP A 127 44.89 8.35 -14.05
N TYR A 128 45.18 7.56 -13.01
CA TYR A 128 46.32 6.64 -12.99
C TYR A 128 45.82 5.22 -13.20
N THR A 129 46.23 4.61 -14.30
CA THR A 129 45.91 3.22 -14.60
C THR A 129 46.84 2.31 -13.83
N PHE A 130 46.30 1.60 -12.82
CA PHE A 130 47.04 0.53 -12.17
C PHE A 130 47.36 -0.58 -13.18
N PRO A 131 48.63 -0.97 -13.37
CA PRO A 131 48.96 -2.14 -14.17
C PRO A 131 48.43 -3.39 -13.45
N GLY A 132 47.64 -4.18 -14.16
CA GLY A 132 47.09 -5.45 -13.68
C GLY A 132 48.13 -6.56 -13.62
#